data_AF-A0A537GXC2-F1
#
_entry.id   AF-A0A537GXC2-F1
#
_cell.length_a   1.000
_cell.length_b   1.000
_cell.length_c   1.000
_cell.angle_alpha   90.00
_cell.angle_beta   90.00
_cell.angle_gamma   90.00
#
_symmetry.space_group_name_H-M   'P 1'
#
loop_
_entity.id
_entity.type
_entity.pdbx_description
1 polymer ?
#
loop_
_entity_poly.entity_id
_entity_poly.type
_entity_poly.pdbx_seq_one_letter_code
_entity_poly.pdbx_strand_id
1 'polypeptide(L)' 'MIQKLTHAPLVVSDQDKALKFYTEVLGFEKRADYQQPGKPRWLTVAPKRQDLE' A
#
# COMPACT_ATOMS: atom_id res chain seq x y z
N MET A 1 -20.07 -2.01 16.00
CA MET A 1 -20.40 -2.44 14.61
C MET A 1 -19.20 -2.11 13.74
N ILE A 2 -18.71 -3.06 12.92
CA ILE A 2 -17.57 -2.83 12.00
C ILE A 2 -18.09 -2.04 10.80
N GLN A 3 -17.37 -1.00 10.38
CA GLN A 3 -17.84 -0.09 9.33
C GLN A 3 -17.19 -0.36 7.96
N LYS A 4 -15.86 -0.51 7.92
CA LYS A 4 -15.08 -0.59 6.66
C LYS A 4 -13.84 -1.47 6.86
N LEU A 5 -13.41 -2.17 5.81
CA LEU A 5 -12.08 -2.78 5.76
C LEU A 5 -11.10 -1.73 5.21
N THR A 6 -10.18 -1.25 6.05
CA THR A 6 -9.26 -0.17 5.67
C THR A 6 -7.99 -0.68 5.00
N HIS A 7 -7.49 -1.85 5.39
CA HIS A 7 -6.23 -2.41 4.90
C HIS A 7 -6.32 -3.92 4.73
N ALA A 8 -5.67 -4.43 3.69
CA ALA A 8 -5.40 -5.84 3.51
C ALA A 8 -3.88 -6.03 3.37
N PRO A 9 -3.21 -6.78 4.27
CA PRO A 9 -1.78 -7.01 4.17
C PRO A 9 -1.47 -8.02 3.06
N LEU A 10 -0.49 -7.70 2.21
CA LEU A 10 0.05 -8.61 1.21
C LEU A 10 1.54 -8.82 1.47
N VAL A 11 1.96 -10.09 1.53
CA VAL A 11 3.37 -10.46 1.65
C VAL A 11 3.98 -10.45 0.25
N VAL A 12 5.07 -9.69 0.10
CA VAL A 12 5.80 -9.54 -1.16
C VAL A 12 7.28 -9.83 -0.93
N SER A 13 7.96 -10.31 -1.96
CA SER A 13 9.40 -10.61 -1.90
C SER A 13 10.27 -9.35 -1.88
N ASP A 14 9.78 -8.25 -2.47
CA ASP A 14 10.48 -6.97 -2.59
C ASP A 14 9.44 -5.85 -2.69
N GLN A 15 9.48 -4.92 -1.73
CA GLN A 15 8.49 -3.84 -1.65
C GLN A 15 8.64 -2.80 -2.76
N ASP A 16 9.83 -2.57 -3.30
CA ASP A 16 10.04 -1.61 -4.39
C ASP A 16 9.54 -2.17 -5.72
N LYS A 17 9.79 -3.46 -5.98
CA LYS A 17 9.22 -4.14 -7.15
C LYS A 17 7.70 -4.19 -7.07
N ALA A 18 7.15 -4.49 -5.89
CA ALA A 18 5.71 -4.47 -5.67
C ALA A 18 5.15 -3.06 -5.93
N LEU A 19 5.77 -2.01 -5.39
CA LEU A 19 5.34 -0.63 -5.60
C LEU A 19 5.21 -0.32 -7.09
N LYS A 20 6.27 -0.58 -7.88
CA LYS A 20 6.25 -0.34 -9.34
C LYS A 20 5.16 -1.14 -10.03
N PHE A 21 5.00 -2.42 -9.70
CA PHE A 21 3.95 -3.24 -10.29
C PHE A 21 2.55 -2.65 -10.01
N TYR A 22 2.25 -2.33 -8.75
CA TYR A 22 0.95 -1.79 -8.39
C TYR A 22 0.70 -0.39 -8.99
N THR A 23 1.71 0.48 -9.08
CA THR A 23 1.52 1.85 -9.59
C THR A 23 1.62 1.95 -11.11
N GLU A 24 2.56 1.26 -11.74
CA GLU A 24 2.85 1.40 -13.17
C GLU A 24 2.07 0.40 -14.03
N VAL A 25 1.85 -0.82 -13.54
CA VAL A 25 1.11 -1.85 -14.29
C VAL A 25 -0.38 -1.81 -13.96
N LEU A 26 -0.72 -1.81 -12.67
CA LEU A 26 -2.13 -1.81 -12.22
C LEU A 26 -2.74 -0.41 -12.08
N GLY A 27 -1.93 0.64 -12.16
CA GLY A 27 -2.42 2.02 -12.10
C GLY A 27 -2.94 2.45 -10.73
N PHE A 28 -2.53 1.78 -9.64
CA PHE A 28 -2.85 2.20 -8.28
C PHE A 28 -2.03 3.43 -7.89
N GLU A 29 -2.47 4.09 -6.82
CA GLU A 29 -1.79 5.25 -6.26
C GLU A 29 -1.10 4.86 -4.95
N LYS A 30 0.14 5.33 -4.79
CA LYS A 30 0.87 5.24 -3.53
C LYS A 30 0.18 6.11 -2.49
N ARG A 31 -0.20 5.53 -1.36
CA ARG A 31 -0.91 6.22 -0.27
C ARG A 31 0.02 6.58 0.88
N ALA A 32 0.87 5.65 1.30
CA ALA A 32 1.89 5.89 2.31
C ALA A 32 3.17 5.11 1.97
N ASP A 33 4.31 5.72 2.29
CA ASP A 33 5.62 5.10 2.12
C ASP A 33 6.60 5.74 3.10
N TYR A 34 6.82 5.07 4.24
CA TYR A 34 7.74 5.54 5.26
C TYR A 34 8.44 4.37 5.96
N GLN A 35 9.70 4.59 6.30
CA GLN A 35 10.51 3.62 7.03
C GLN A 35 11.18 4.32 8.21
N GLN A 36 10.70 4.01 9.42
CA GLN A 36 11.30 4.52 10.65
C GLN A 36 12.57 3.71 10.98
N PRO A 37 13.61 4.35 11.56
CA PRO A 37 14.82 3.64 11.99
C PRO A 37 14.47 2.45 12.90
N GLY A 38 14.97 1.26 12.55
CA GLY A 38 14.71 0.02 13.32
C GLY A 38 13.31 -0.57 13.17
N LYS A 39 12.46 -0.07 12.27
CA LYS A 39 11.13 -0.63 11.98
C LYS A 39 11.03 -1.13 10.53
N PRO A 40 10.16 -2.12 10.26
CA PRO A 40 9.79 -2.47 8.90
C PRO A 40 9.21 -1.27 8.15
N ARG A 41 9.47 -1.19 6.85
CA ARG A 41 8.88 -0.16 5.98
C ARG A 41 7.38 -0.37 5.87
N TRP A 42 6.64 0.73 6.03
CA TRP A 42 5.20 0.81 5.83
C TRP A 42 4.91 1.35 4.44
N LEU A 43 4.40 0.49 3.56
CA LEU A 43 4.09 0.82 2.18
C LEU A 43 2.63 0.44 1.89
N THR A 44 1.82 1.42 1.46
CA THR A 44 0.44 1.19 1.06
C THR A 44 0.16 1.77 -0.32
N VAL A 45 -0.63 1.03 -1.09
CA VAL A 45 -1.15 1.41 -2.40
C VAL A 45 -2.65 1.17 -2.40
N ALA A 46 -3.39 1.96 -3.18
CA ALA A 46 -4.82 1.77 -3.35
C ALA A 46 -5.28 2.11 -4.77
N PRO A 47 -6.38 1.51 -5.25
CA PRO A 47 -7.07 1.97 -6.45
C PRO A 47 -7.36 3.48 -6.39
N LYS A 48 -7.37 4.10 -7.58
CA LYS A 48 -7.79 5.49 -7.73
C LYS A 48 -9.21 5.67 -7.19
N ARG A 49 -9.46 6.78 -6.49
CA ARG A 49 -10.77 7.15 -5.91
C ARG A 49 -11.27 6.26 -4.78
N GLN A 50 -10.45 5.33 -4.25
CA GLN A 50 -10.83 4.65 -3.01
C GLN A 50 -10.68 5.63 -1.84
N ASP A 51 -11.79 5.94 -1.19
CA ASP A 51 -11.79 6.67 0.07
C ASP A 51 -11.42 5.71 1.20
N LEU A 52 -10.35 6.06 1.91
CA LEU A 52 -9.87 5.27 3.06
C LEU A 52 -10.45 5.79 4.38
N GLU A 53 -11.10 6.95 4.37
CA GLU A 53 -11.72 7.61 5.53
C GLU A 53 -13.25 7.66 5.42
#